data_AF-A0A9E1S2H2-F1
#
_entry.id   AF-A0A9E1S2H2-F1
#
_cell.length_a   1.000
_cell.length_b   1.000
_cell.length_c   1.000
_cell.angle_alpha   90.00
_cell.angle_beta   90.00
_cell.angle_gamma   90.00
#
_symmetry.space_group_name_H-M   'P 1'
#
loop_
_entity.id
_entity.type
_entity.pdbx_description
1 polymer ?
#
loop_
_entity_poly.entity_id
_entity_poly.type
_entity_poly.pdbx_seq_one_letter_code
_entity_poly.pdbx_strand_id
1 'polypeptide(L)'
;DILPMDQLEDVTFIQGDFTEEATYDQIVTALAGNPLDAVLSDLAPNMSGLPEVDQPRAMYLVELATELAIGTLSPGGSFVTKVFQGEGFEAWHREIRSHFQRVVTRKPSASRPRSREVYIVATGFKAP
;
A
#
# COMPACT_ATOMS: atom_id res chain seq x y z
N ASP A 1 10.96 4.92 2.45
CA ASP A 1 11.41 4.80 1.05
C ASP A 1 12.82 4.23 1.05
N ILE A 2 13.24 3.53 -0.02
CA ILE A 2 14.62 3.00 -0.11
C ILE A 2 15.64 4.11 -0.41
N LEU A 3 15.21 5.16 -1.10
CA LEU A 3 16.05 6.30 -1.45
C LEU A 3 16.01 7.36 -0.35
N PRO A 4 17.11 8.12 -0.15
CA PRO A 4 17.12 9.22 0.81
C PRO A 4 16.18 10.34 0.34
N MET A 5 15.66 11.10 1.31
CA MET A 5 14.83 12.28 1.10
C MET A 5 15.38 13.43 1.95
N ASP A 6 15.29 14.66 1.45
CA ASP A 6 15.55 15.86 2.23
C ASP A 6 14.57 15.96 3.41
N GLN A 7 15.03 16.48 4.54
CA GLN A 7 14.16 16.64 5.70
C GLN A 7 13.05 17.65 5.40
N LEU A 8 11.82 17.26 5.69
CA LEU A 8 10.64 18.10 5.62
C LEU A 8 10.10 18.34 7.03
N GLU A 9 9.62 19.55 7.29
CA GLU A 9 8.95 19.88 8.56
C GLU A 9 7.69 19.01 8.72
N ASP A 10 7.43 18.57 9.96
CA ASP A 10 6.32 17.68 10.32
C ASP A 10 6.28 16.32 9.60
N VAL A 11 7.39 15.89 8.99
CA VAL A 11 7.52 14.59 8.35
C VAL A 11 8.55 13.74 9.07
N THR A 12 8.09 12.63 9.65
CA THR A 12 8.98 11.55 10.09
C THR A 12 9.33 10.67 8.91
N PHE A 13 10.56 10.80 8.41
CA PHE A 13 11.05 9.99 7.31
C PHE A 13 11.78 8.75 7.81
N ILE A 14 11.38 7.58 7.29
CA ILE A 14 12.03 6.29 7.55
C ILE A 14 12.59 5.78 6.22
N GLN A 15 13.92 5.71 6.15
CA GLN A 15 14.63 5.16 5.00
C GLN A 15 14.84 3.66 5.20
N GLY A 16 14.32 2.85 4.28
CA GLY A 16 14.41 1.40 4.36
C GLY A 16 13.58 0.73 3.27
N ASP A 17 13.90 -0.54 3.02
CA ASP A 17 13.09 -1.41 2.18
C ASP A 17 11.91 -1.94 3.00
N PHE A 18 10.70 -1.73 2.50
CA PHE A 18 9.48 -2.12 3.20
C PHE A 18 9.27 -3.64 3.24
N THR A 19 10.01 -4.42 2.44
CA THR A 19 10.01 -5.88 2.58
C THR A 19 10.82 -6.39 3.77
N GLU A 20 11.62 -5.53 4.38
CA GLU A 20 12.45 -5.87 5.54
C GLU A 20 11.68 -5.60 6.84
N GLU A 21 11.62 -6.60 7.73
CA GLU A 21 10.94 -6.53 9.03
C GLU A 21 11.43 -5.34 9.87
N ALA A 22 12.73 -5.04 9.82
CA ALA A 22 13.31 -3.90 10.54
C ALA A 22 12.72 -2.55 10.11
N THR A 23 12.37 -2.37 8.82
CA THR A 23 11.73 -1.13 8.34
C THR A 23 10.29 -1.05 8.83
N TYR A 24 9.58 -2.18 8.80
CA TYR A 24 8.21 -2.27 9.32
C TYR A 24 8.16 -1.93 10.81
N ASP A 25 9.06 -2.49 11.62
CA ASP A 25 9.15 -2.22 13.05
C ASP A 25 9.46 -0.75 13.36
N GLN A 26 10.30 -0.11 12.56
CA GLN A 26 10.56 1.33 12.68
C GLN A 26 9.30 2.15 12.44
N ILE A 27 8.48 1.80 11.44
CA ILE A 27 7.21 2.47 11.16
C ILE A 27 6.27 2.31 12.35
N VAL A 28 6.05 1.08 12.82
CA VAL A 28 5.16 0.79 13.95
C VAL A 28 5.63 1.52 15.22
N THR A 29 6.94 1.54 15.48
CA THR A 29 7.53 2.26 16.61
C THR A 29 7.29 3.77 16.50
N ALA A 30 7.45 4.35 15.30
CA ALA A 30 7.23 5.77 15.07
C ALA A 30 5.76 6.19 15.25
N LEU A 31 4.81 5.28 14.99
CA LEU A 31 3.39 5.54 15.25
C LEU A 31 3.07 5.62 16.75
N ALA A 32 3.88 4.97 17.60
CA ALA A 32 3.71 4.95 19.06
C ALA A 32 2.28 4.55 19.51
N GLY A 33 1.64 3.64 18.76
CA GLY A 33 0.27 3.17 19.03
C GLY A 33 -0.84 4.14 18.63
N ASN A 34 -0.52 5.29 18.02
CA ASN A 34 -1.54 6.18 17.48
C ASN A 34 -2.15 5.57 16.21
N PRO A 35 -3.48 5.41 16.16
CA PRO A 35 -4.12 4.90 14.96
C PRO A 35 -4.07 5.94 13.84
N LEU A 36 -4.02 5.45 12.61
CA LEU A 36 -3.94 6.27 11.41
C LEU A 36 -5.33 6.53 10.82
N ASP A 37 -5.58 7.76 10.37
CA ASP A 37 -6.79 8.08 9.60
C ASP A 37 -6.67 7.64 8.14
N ALA A 38 -5.44 7.60 7.61
CA ALA A 38 -5.16 7.19 6.25
C ALA A 38 -3.80 6.49 6.11
N VAL A 39 -3.76 5.50 5.22
CA VAL A 39 -2.54 4.85 4.74
C VAL A 39 -2.49 4.95 3.22
N LEU A 40 -1.40 5.52 2.69
CA LEU A 40 -1.14 5.63 1.26
C LEU A 40 0.08 4.80 0.89
N SER A 41 -0.07 3.89 -0.06
CA SER A 41 1.02 3.10 -0.63
C SER A 41 1.16 3.37 -2.13
N ASP A 42 2.33 3.88 -2.51
CA ASP A 42 2.74 3.98 -3.91
C ASP A 42 3.92 3.04 -4.23
N LEU A 43 4.01 1.93 -3.49
CA LEU A 43 5.10 0.97 -3.64
C LEU A 43 5.05 0.29 -5.01
N ALA A 44 6.23 0.06 -5.58
CA ALA A 44 6.44 -0.76 -6.76
C ALA A 44 7.80 -1.45 -6.63
N PRO A 45 7.94 -2.70 -7.09
CA PRO A 45 9.22 -3.36 -7.09
C PRO A 45 10.14 -2.75 -8.16
N ASN A 46 11.44 -3.00 -8.02
CA ASN A 46 12.35 -2.82 -9.15
C ASN A 46 11.93 -3.76 -10.28
N MET A 47 11.37 -3.18 -11.35
CA MET A 47 10.83 -3.93 -12.48
C MET A 47 11.95 -4.62 -13.25
N SER A 48 11.88 -5.94 -13.34
CA SER A 48 12.79 -6.75 -14.16
C SER A 48 12.43 -6.72 -15.64
N GLY A 49 11.17 -6.38 -15.97
CA GLY A 49 10.62 -6.44 -17.31
C GLY A 49 10.00 -7.80 -17.65
N LEU A 50 10.08 -8.78 -16.75
CA LEU A 50 9.48 -10.10 -16.87
C LEU A 50 8.20 -10.16 -16.02
N PRO A 51 7.00 -10.18 -16.62
CA PRO A 51 5.73 -10.15 -15.89
C PRO A 51 5.60 -11.27 -14.84
N GLU A 52 6.14 -12.45 -15.12
CA GLU A 52 6.13 -13.62 -14.23
C GLU A 52 6.94 -13.42 -12.95
N VAL A 53 7.91 -12.49 -12.94
CA VAL A 53 8.69 -12.12 -11.76
C VAL A 53 8.13 -10.84 -11.13
N ASP A 54 7.73 -9.87 -11.95
CA ASP A 54 7.29 -8.56 -11.48
C ASP A 54 5.90 -8.61 -10.82
N GLN A 55 4.98 -9.44 -11.33
CA GLN A 55 3.62 -9.54 -10.78
C GLN A 55 3.61 -10.07 -9.34
N PRO A 56 4.28 -11.19 -8.98
CA PRO A 56 4.32 -11.66 -7.60
C PRO A 56 4.98 -10.65 -6.65
N ARG A 57 6.05 -9.98 -7.08
CA ARG A 57 6.73 -8.96 -6.28
C ARG A 57 5.85 -7.74 -6.01
N ALA A 58 5.11 -7.30 -7.01
CA ALA A 58 4.16 -6.21 -6.86
C ALA A 58 3.02 -6.59 -5.91
N MET A 59 2.47 -7.81 -6.03
CA MET A 59 1.42 -8.28 -5.12
C MET A 59 1.92 -8.41 -3.68
N TYR A 60 3.14 -8.89 -3.48
CA TYR A 60 3.72 -8.98 -2.13
C TYR A 60 3.81 -7.62 -1.43
N LEU A 61 4.23 -6.56 -2.13
CA LEU A 61 4.25 -5.20 -1.58
C LEU A 61 2.83 -4.68 -1.24
N VAL A 62 1.83 -5.07 -2.04
CA VAL A 62 0.43 -4.71 -1.80
C VAL A 62 -0.12 -5.43 -0.57
N GLU A 63 0.26 -6.69 -0.37
CA GLU A 63 -0.08 -7.49 0.81
C GLU A 63 0.53 -6.88 2.07
N LEU A 64 1.83 -6.57 2.07
CA LEU A 64 2.49 -5.90 3.21
C LEU A 64 1.84 -4.54 3.54
N ALA A 65 1.49 -3.75 2.52
CA ALA A 65 0.82 -2.47 2.74
C ALA A 65 -0.61 -2.65 3.29
N THR A 66 -1.27 -3.75 2.92
CA THR A 66 -2.60 -4.11 3.44
C THR A 66 -2.51 -4.51 4.91
N GLU A 67 -1.52 -5.31 5.30
CA GLU A 67 -1.28 -5.71 6.69
C GLU A 67 -1.03 -4.49 7.58
N LEU A 68 -0.16 -3.57 7.14
CA LEU A 68 0.07 -2.32 7.85
C LEU A 68 -1.23 -1.52 8.01
N ALA A 69 -2.02 -1.38 6.94
CA ALA A 69 -3.26 -0.62 6.97
C ALA A 69 -4.29 -1.24 7.93
N ILE A 70 -4.53 -2.54 7.87
CA ILE A 70 -5.48 -3.22 8.75
C ILE A 70 -5.02 -3.17 10.21
N GLY A 71 -3.71 -3.26 10.46
CA GLY A 71 -3.14 -3.24 11.80
C GLY A 71 -3.07 -1.84 12.46
N THR A 72 -3.15 -0.76 11.68
CA THR A 72 -2.89 0.61 12.18
C THR A 72 -4.04 1.59 11.96
N LEU A 73 -4.99 1.32 11.05
CA LEU A 73 -6.07 2.26 10.76
C LEU A 73 -7.09 2.38 11.90
N SER A 74 -7.56 3.60 12.13
CA SER A 74 -8.73 3.87 12.95
C SER A 74 -10.02 3.37 12.28
N PRO A 75 -11.08 3.02 13.05
CA PRO A 75 -12.40 2.76 12.47
C PRO A 75 -12.86 3.96 11.62
N GLY A 76 -13.29 3.70 10.39
CA GLY A 76 -13.63 4.74 9.42
C GLY A 76 -12.46 5.20 8.54
N GLY A 77 -11.22 4.82 8.85
CA GLY A 77 -10.01 5.19 8.12
C GLY A 77 -10.00 4.75 6.65
N SER A 78 -9.01 5.26 5.90
CA SER A 78 -8.88 5.04 4.46
C SER A 78 -7.55 4.40 4.07
N PHE A 79 -7.60 3.48 3.11
CA PHE A 79 -6.42 2.87 2.51
C PHE A 79 -6.41 3.13 1.01
N VAL A 80 -5.31 3.68 0.50
CA VAL A 80 -5.09 3.90 -0.92
C VAL A 80 -3.81 3.20 -1.33
N THR A 81 -3.88 2.30 -2.31
CA THR A 81 -2.70 1.55 -2.75
C THR A 81 -2.63 1.43 -4.26
N LYS A 82 -1.43 1.59 -4.81
CA LYS A 82 -1.11 1.28 -6.21
C LYS A 82 -1.03 -0.23 -6.39
N VAL A 83 -1.67 -0.73 -7.44
CA VAL A 83 -1.69 -2.16 -7.76
C VAL A 83 -1.57 -2.37 -9.26
N PHE A 84 -0.84 -3.40 -9.66
CA PHE A 84 -0.78 -3.86 -11.04
C PHE A 84 -1.76 -5.02 -11.24
N GLN A 85 -2.73 -4.84 -12.13
CA GLN A 85 -3.71 -5.88 -12.43
C GLN A 85 -3.02 -7.11 -13.06
N GLY A 86 -3.19 -8.26 -12.41
CA GLY A 86 -2.66 -9.53 -12.85
C GLY A 86 -3.03 -10.65 -11.89
N GLU A 87 -2.20 -11.69 -11.82
CA GLU A 87 -2.37 -12.78 -10.88
C GLU A 87 -2.39 -12.26 -9.42
N GLY A 88 -3.21 -12.87 -8.57
CA GLY A 88 -3.41 -12.47 -7.16
C GLY A 88 -4.40 -11.32 -6.95
N PHE A 89 -4.56 -10.41 -7.92
CA PHE A 89 -5.37 -9.19 -7.77
C PHE A 89 -6.82 -9.46 -7.34
N GLU A 90 -7.53 -10.37 -8.01
CA GLU A 90 -8.96 -10.61 -7.73
C GLU A 90 -9.19 -11.24 -6.35
N ALA A 91 -8.27 -12.10 -5.89
CA ALA A 91 -8.35 -12.71 -4.57
C ALA A 91 -8.14 -11.64 -3.48
N TRP A 92 -7.05 -10.87 -3.59
CA TRP A 92 -6.75 -9.76 -2.69
C TRP A 92 -7.84 -8.67 -2.72
N HIS A 93 -8.38 -8.33 -3.89
CA HIS A 93 -9.45 -7.32 -3.98
C HIS A 93 -10.73 -7.79 -3.26
N ARG A 94 -11.04 -9.09 -3.27
CA ARG A 94 -12.17 -9.64 -2.52
C ARG A 94 -11.95 -9.50 -1.01
N GLU A 95 -10.74 -9.77 -0.55
CA GLU A 95 -10.34 -9.60 0.84
C GLU A 95 -10.50 -8.13 1.28
N ILE A 96 -9.95 -7.17 0.54
CA ILE A 96 -10.08 -5.73 0.85
C ILE A 96 -11.54 -5.27 0.92
N ARG A 97 -12.42 -5.79 0.06
CA ARG A 97 -13.87 -5.50 0.14
C ARG A 97 -14.51 -5.97 1.45
N SER A 98 -13.95 -7.00 2.09
CA SER A 98 -14.45 -7.46 3.38
C SER A 98 -14.10 -6.46 4.51
N HIS A 99 -12.92 -5.84 4.46
CA HIS A 99 -12.42 -4.93 5.51
C HIS A 99 -12.97 -3.48 5.44
N PHE A 100 -13.44 -3.03 4.27
CA PHE A 100 -13.86 -1.63 4.06
C PHE A 100 -15.31 -1.50 3.61
N GLN A 101 -15.97 -0.39 3.97
CA GLN A 101 -17.35 -0.10 3.56
C GLN A 101 -17.46 0.11 2.05
N ARG A 102 -16.46 0.77 1.45
CA ARG A 102 -16.45 1.07 0.01
C ARG A 102 -15.04 0.90 -0.54
N VAL A 103 -14.94 0.19 -1.66
CA VAL A 103 -13.68 -0.04 -2.38
C VAL A 103 -13.90 0.31 -3.84
N VAL A 104 -13.12 1.26 -4.36
CA VAL A 104 -13.21 1.71 -5.75
C VAL A 104 -11.86 1.62 -6.44
N THR A 105 -11.88 1.14 -7.68
CA THR A 105 -10.71 1.18 -8.57
C THR A 105 -10.66 2.52 -9.29
N ARG A 106 -9.48 3.13 -9.36
CA ARG A 106 -9.21 4.40 -10.04
C ARG A 106 -7.99 4.26 -10.93
N LYS A 107 -8.14 4.58 -12.21
CA LYS A 107 -7.00 4.74 -13.11
C LYS A 107 -6.65 6.24 -13.17
N PRO A 108 -5.48 6.67 -12.69
CA PRO A 108 -5.10 8.07 -12.75
C PRO A 108 -4.97 8.53 -14.20
N SER A 109 -5.34 9.78 -14.48
CA SER A 109 -5.13 10.40 -15.79
C SER A 109 -3.64 10.49 -16.16
N ALA A 110 -2.76 10.55 -15.15
CA ALA A 110 -1.31 10.55 -15.32
C ALA A 110 -0.71 9.16 -15.67
N SER A 111 -1.49 8.08 -15.55
CA SER A 111 -1.01 6.73 -15.86
C SER A 111 -0.84 6.51 -17.36
N ARG A 112 0.22 5.80 -17.76
CA ARG A 112 0.43 5.46 -19.18
C ARG A 112 -0.71 4.57 -19.67
N PRO A 113 -1.25 4.76 -20.89
CA PRO A 113 -2.38 3.98 -21.40
C PRO A 113 -2.15 2.46 -21.36
N ARG A 114 -0.91 2.03 -21.66
CA ARG A 114 -0.48 0.62 -21.66
C ARG A 114 -0.21 0.04 -20.27
N SER A 115 -0.17 0.87 -19.23
CA SER A 115 0.05 0.39 -17.86
C SER A 115 -1.20 -0.33 -17.36
N ARG A 116 -0.97 -1.46 -16.69
CA ARG A 116 -1.99 -2.22 -15.92
C ARG A 116 -2.14 -1.68 -14.49
N GLU A 117 -1.46 -0.59 -14.19
CA GLU A 117 -1.51 0.11 -12.92
C GLU A 117 -2.87 0.77 -12.71
N VAL A 118 -3.41 0.55 -11.52
CA VAL A 118 -4.59 1.19 -10.97
C VAL A 118 -4.34 1.50 -9.50
N TYR A 119 -5.06 2.47 -8.96
CA TYR A 119 -5.15 2.68 -7.53
C TYR A 119 -6.45 2.07 -7.00
N ILE A 120 -6.34 1.33 -5.91
CA ILE A 120 -7.50 0.96 -5.10
C ILE A 120 -7.66 2.01 -4.01
N VAL A 121 -8.87 2.57 -3.92
CA VAL A 121 -9.26 3.51 -2.88
C VAL A 121 -10.32 2.83 -2.03
N ALA A 122 -9.92 2.38 -0.85
CA ALA A 122 -10.75 1.74 0.14
C ALA A 122 -11.03 2.71 1.29
N THR A 123 -12.31 2.95 1.60
CA THR A 123 -12.75 3.94 2.59
C THR A 123 -13.74 3.33 3.57
N GLY A 124 -13.70 3.81 4.81
CA GLY A 124 -14.57 3.32 5.86
C GLY A 124 -14.09 1.96 6.38
N PHE A 125 -12.88 1.91 6.93
CA PHE A 125 -12.36 0.71 7.58
C PHE A 125 -13.35 0.24 8.66
N LYS A 126 -13.77 -1.03 8.59
CA LYS A 126 -14.86 -1.54 9.45
C LYS A 126 -14.43 -1.83 10.88
N ALA A 127 -13.12 -1.85 11.14
CA ALA A 127 -12.49 -2.40 12.34
C ALA A 127 -12.85 -3.89 12.58
N PRO A 128 -11.90 -4.69 13.10
CA PRO A 128 -12.20 -6.06 13.52
C PRO A 128 -13.20 -6.12 14.70
#